data_AF-A0A369Q1V5-F1
#
_entry.id   AF-A0A369Q1V5-F1
#
_cell.length_a   1.000
_cell.length_b   1.000
_cell.length_c   1.000
_cell.angle_alpha   90.00
_cell.angle_beta   90.00
_cell.angle_gamma   90.00
#
_symmetry.space_group_name_H-M   'P 1'
#
loop_
_entity.id
_entity.type
_entity.pdbx_description
1 polymer ?
#
loop_
_entity_poly.entity_id
_entity_poly.type
_entity_poly.pdbx_seq_one_letter_code
_entity_poly.pdbx_strand_id
1 'polypeptide(L)'
;MSKTAGGLKTWYVRDAQGNSLAVYDNANNKSNWREQQLYGSGRLGMWRPNLNLAVANGSSVWNSYGLKFFELSNHLGNVMAVINDIVYKGKGYGKLYDTAKGAAVGAYNWTTKTTWKQKGEDLKKAGTNPHTYEAAAAVLLTHKLGKMTGPLIADDVTLAVKDFESGGTKLVSSEMLAKYPNSKTFGLANEIFVAPTNEVNSLFSQGLTRSEIAAKLGIKDPLFLQGDLIRVDVKPDMLKNLGLRPTTGGEIGANAAFVPGGKTIGGITEGVVDGIPKQAPGVTVNKVKNY
;
A
#
# COMPACT_ATOMS: atom_id res chain seq x y z
N MET A 1 7.04 -24.67 -0.06
CA MET A 1 8.24 -24.47 -0.91
C MET A 1 9.13 -23.37 -0.33
N SER A 2 10.44 -23.36 -0.59
CA SER A 2 11.34 -22.31 -0.08
C SER A 2 12.28 -21.75 -1.15
N LYS A 3 12.65 -20.48 -1.03
CA LYS A 3 13.67 -19.80 -1.84
C LYS A 3 14.81 -19.32 -0.95
N THR A 4 16.02 -19.17 -1.48
CA THR A 4 17.17 -18.61 -0.74
C THR A 4 17.88 -17.57 -1.60
N ALA A 5 18.04 -16.36 -1.06
CA ALA A 5 18.72 -15.27 -1.74
C ALA A 5 19.52 -14.44 -0.72
N GLY A 6 20.80 -14.20 -0.97
CA GLY A 6 21.65 -13.39 -0.08
C GLY A 6 21.74 -13.90 1.37
N GLY A 7 21.65 -15.22 1.59
CA GLY A 7 21.63 -15.83 2.93
C GLY A 7 20.26 -15.83 3.63
N LEU A 8 19.27 -15.12 3.08
CA LEU A 8 17.89 -15.16 3.55
C LEU A 8 17.14 -16.33 2.91
N LYS A 9 16.60 -17.22 3.74
CA LYS A 9 15.69 -18.30 3.33
C LYS A 9 14.25 -17.87 3.60
N THR A 10 13.43 -17.93 2.56
CA THR A 10 12.01 -17.58 2.58
C THR A 10 11.17 -18.81 2.29
N TRP A 11 10.17 -19.09 3.14
CA TRP A 11 9.22 -20.19 2.97
C TRP A 11 7.84 -19.67 2.58
N TYR A 12 7.22 -20.36 1.62
CA TYR A 12 5.88 -20.07 1.15
C TYR A 12 4.97 -21.25 1.47
N VAL A 13 3.91 -20.96 2.21
CA VAL A 13 2.74 -21.83 2.36
C VAL A 13 1.80 -21.50 1.21
N ARG A 14 1.36 -22.52 0.49
CA ARG A 14 0.49 -22.36 -0.69
C ARG A 14 -0.70 -23.30 -0.61
N ASP A 15 -1.79 -22.92 -1.26
CA ASP A 15 -2.93 -23.83 -1.48
C ASP A 15 -2.61 -24.86 -2.58
N ALA A 16 -3.57 -25.75 -2.86
CA ALA A 16 -3.44 -26.79 -3.87
C ALA A 16 -3.32 -26.24 -5.31
N GLN A 17 -3.75 -25.00 -5.53
CA GLN A 17 -3.68 -24.32 -6.83
C GLN A 17 -2.38 -23.52 -6.99
N GLY A 18 -1.55 -23.46 -5.94
CA GLY A 18 -0.28 -22.74 -5.93
C GLY A 18 -0.38 -21.27 -5.52
N ASN A 19 -1.52 -20.78 -5.05
CA ASN A 19 -1.63 -19.43 -4.52
C ASN A 19 -0.92 -19.32 -3.17
N SER A 20 -0.21 -18.22 -2.92
CA SER A 20 0.47 -17.99 -1.63
C SER A 20 -0.53 -17.67 -0.53
N LEU A 21 -0.52 -18.47 0.55
CA LEU A 21 -1.35 -18.26 1.73
C LEU A 21 -0.58 -17.49 2.82
N ALA A 22 0.68 -17.85 3.04
CA ALA A 22 1.51 -17.21 4.04
C ALA A 22 2.99 -17.28 3.64
N VAL A 23 3.75 -16.27 4.07
CA VAL A 23 5.19 -16.19 3.82
C VAL A 23 5.95 -16.01 5.12
N TYR A 24 6.99 -16.82 5.28
CA TYR A 24 7.89 -16.81 6.43
C TYR A 24 9.33 -16.59 5.96
N ASP A 25 10.20 -16.06 6.81
CA ASP A 25 11.63 -15.98 6.54
C ASP A 25 12.46 -16.32 7.79
N ASN A 26 13.78 -16.46 7.60
CA ASN A 26 14.75 -16.64 8.67
C ASN A 26 15.60 -15.38 8.95
N ALA A 27 15.11 -14.19 8.61
CA ALA A 27 15.88 -12.96 8.77
C ALA A 27 16.38 -12.81 10.21
N ASN A 28 17.63 -12.39 10.38
CA ASN A 28 18.30 -12.28 11.68
C ASN A 28 18.33 -13.60 12.47
N ASN A 29 18.42 -14.75 11.78
CA ASN A 29 18.40 -16.09 12.36
C ASN A 29 17.13 -16.39 13.19
N LYS A 30 16.01 -15.74 12.86
CA LYS A 30 14.72 -15.89 13.56
C LYS A 30 13.66 -16.33 12.57
N SER A 31 12.75 -17.20 13.01
CA SER A 31 11.56 -17.54 12.21
C SER A 31 10.57 -16.39 12.29
N ASN A 32 10.39 -15.65 11.19
CA ASN A 32 9.48 -14.52 11.15
C ASN A 32 8.29 -14.84 10.23
N TRP A 33 7.08 -14.52 10.66
CA TRP A 33 5.90 -14.46 9.81
C TRP A 33 5.85 -13.10 9.13
N ARG A 34 6.06 -13.08 7.82
CA ARG A 34 6.23 -11.84 7.05
C ARG A 34 4.92 -11.36 6.46
N GLU A 35 4.20 -12.26 5.82
CA GLU A 35 2.99 -11.94 5.07
C GLU A 35 1.94 -13.04 5.25
N GLN A 36 0.68 -12.65 5.28
CA GLN A 36 -0.48 -13.51 5.27
C GLN A 36 -1.46 -12.95 4.25
N GLN A 37 -1.70 -13.69 3.18
CA GLN A 37 -2.72 -13.32 2.21
C GLN A 37 -4.11 -13.55 2.82
N LEU A 38 -5.02 -12.62 2.55
CA LEU A 38 -6.41 -12.66 3.01
C LEU A 38 -7.30 -13.07 1.83
N TYR A 39 -7.98 -14.21 1.97
CA TYR A 39 -8.81 -14.79 0.92
C TYR A 39 -10.28 -14.88 1.33
N GLY A 40 -11.16 -14.68 0.34
CA GLY A 40 -12.56 -15.11 0.35
C GLY A 40 -12.78 -16.10 -0.80
N SER A 41 -13.64 -15.76 -1.76
CA SER A 41 -13.70 -16.45 -3.06
C SER A 41 -12.52 -16.09 -3.99
N GLY A 42 -11.82 -14.99 -3.68
CA GLY A 42 -10.60 -14.53 -4.34
C GLY A 42 -9.72 -13.76 -3.34
N ARG A 43 -8.61 -13.17 -3.81
CA ARG A 43 -7.72 -12.38 -2.94
C ARG A 43 -8.43 -11.08 -2.52
N LEU A 44 -8.52 -10.86 -1.21
CA LEU A 44 -9.13 -9.67 -0.60
C LEU A 44 -8.08 -8.68 -0.09
N GLY A 45 -6.85 -9.13 0.13
CA GLY A 45 -5.79 -8.29 0.68
C GLY A 45 -4.65 -9.08 1.29
N MET A 46 -3.90 -8.43 2.17
CA MET A 46 -2.77 -9.02 2.87
C MET A 46 -2.54 -8.35 4.22
N TRP A 47 -2.13 -9.17 5.18
CA TRP A 47 -1.58 -8.74 6.46
C TRP A 47 -0.06 -8.92 6.45
N ARG A 48 0.69 -7.92 6.92
CA ARG A 48 2.16 -7.88 6.96
C ARG A 48 2.67 -7.75 8.39
N PRO A 49 2.54 -8.82 9.21
CA PRO A 49 2.86 -8.75 10.63
C PRO A 49 4.34 -8.48 10.94
N ASN A 50 5.24 -8.92 10.06
CA ASN A 50 6.68 -8.97 10.33
C ASN A 50 7.00 -9.48 11.76
N LEU A 51 6.33 -10.57 12.14
CA LEU A 51 6.26 -11.08 13.50
C LEU A 51 7.34 -12.13 13.72
N ASN A 52 8.22 -11.90 14.70
CA ASN A 52 9.12 -12.94 15.19
C ASN A 52 8.33 -13.97 16.01
N LEU A 53 8.25 -15.20 15.50
CA LEU A 53 7.47 -16.29 16.08
C LEU A 53 8.05 -16.80 17.42
N ALA A 54 9.29 -16.44 17.76
CA ALA A 54 9.89 -16.81 19.04
C ALA A 54 9.34 -15.99 20.22
N VAL A 55 8.72 -14.82 19.98
CA VAL A 55 8.34 -13.87 21.04
C VAL A 55 6.86 -13.47 21.02
N ALA A 56 6.13 -13.75 19.94
CA ALA A 56 4.71 -13.41 19.83
C ALA A 56 3.99 -14.31 18.82
N ASN A 57 2.65 -14.26 18.84
CA ASN A 57 1.78 -15.06 17.99
C ASN A 57 0.84 -14.17 17.16
N GLY A 58 0.12 -14.78 16.21
CA GLY A 58 -0.71 -14.01 15.28
C GLY A 58 -1.81 -13.19 15.96
N SER A 59 -2.44 -13.75 17.00
CA SER A 59 -3.56 -13.12 17.71
C SER A 59 -3.14 -11.84 18.44
N SER A 60 -1.90 -11.74 18.93
CA SER A 60 -1.43 -10.57 19.66
C SER A 60 -1.21 -9.32 18.79
N VAL A 61 -1.02 -9.49 17.48
CA VAL A 61 -0.72 -8.40 16.52
C VAL A 61 -1.79 -8.21 15.45
N TRP A 62 -2.77 -9.12 15.36
CA TRP A 62 -3.82 -9.04 14.35
C TRP A 62 -4.58 -7.71 14.36
N ASN A 63 -4.90 -7.20 15.56
CA ASN A 63 -5.66 -5.96 15.75
C ASN A 63 -4.81 -4.68 15.63
N SER A 64 -3.50 -4.79 15.36
CA SER A 64 -2.65 -3.63 15.11
C SER A 64 -2.99 -3.00 13.74
N TYR A 65 -3.07 -1.68 13.72
CA TYR A 65 -3.30 -0.89 12.51
C TYR A 65 -2.00 -0.66 11.72
N GLY A 66 -2.12 -0.41 10.42
CA GLY A 66 -0.99 -0.17 9.51
C GLY A 66 -0.32 -1.43 9.01
N LEU A 67 -0.84 -2.60 9.36
CA LEU A 67 -0.27 -3.89 8.96
C LEU A 67 -1.15 -4.58 7.91
N LYS A 68 -2.35 -4.07 7.60
CA LYS A 68 -3.26 -4.70 6.64
C LYS A 68 -3.55 -3.78 5.48
N PHE A 69 -3.60 -4.36 4.28
CA PHE A 69 -4.18 -3.71 3.12
C PHE A 69 -5.20 -4.63 2.46
N PHE A 70 -6.15 -4.02 1.76
CA PHE A 70 -7.25 -4.68 1.08
C PHE A 70 -7.34 -4.19 -0.36
N GLU A 71 -7.65 -5.11 -1.27
CA GLU A 71 -7.78 -4.85 -2.69
C GLU A 71 -9.27 -4.77 -3.05
N LEU A 72 -9.69 -3.64 -3.60
CA LEU A 72 -11.03 -3.46 -4.14
C LEU A 72 -10.99 -3.81 -5.62
N SER A 73 -11.42 -5.04 -5.93
CA SER A 73 -11.39 -5.57 -7.29
C SER A 73 -12.76 -5.52 -7.95
N ASN A 74 -12.79 -5.35 -9.26
CA ASN A 74 -14.02 -5.51 -10.05
C ASN A 74 -14.32 -7.01 -10.31
N HIS A 75 -15.47 -7.30 -10.92
CA HIS A 75 -15.90 -8.67 -11.22
C HIS A 75 -15.02 -9.41 -12.24
N LEU A 76 -14.11 -8.71 -12.92
CA LEU A 76 -13.14 -9.28 -13.87
C LEU A 76 -11.80 -9.60 -13.20
N GLY A 77 -11.64 -9.31 -11.91
CA GLY A 77 -10.42 -9.54 -11.14
C GLY A 77 -9.40 -8.41 -11.19
N ASN A 78 -9.74 -7.26 -11.78
CA ASN A 78 -8.83 -6.10 -11.80
C ASN A 78 -8.91 -5.35 -10.48
N VAL A 79 -7.75 -5.05 -9.87
CA VAL A 79 -7.66 -4.21 -8.66
C VAL A 79 -7.87 -2.75 -9.03
N MET A 80 -8.99 -2.17 -8.62
CA MET A 80 -9.37 -0.78 -8.91
C MET A 80 -8.82 0.18 -7.86
N ALA A 81 -8.67 -0.29 -6.63
CA ALA A 81 -8.10 0.48 -5.54
C ALA A 81 -7.48 -0.47 -4.51
N VAL A 82 -6.48 0.03 -3.78
CA VAL A 82 -5.98 -0.63 -2.58
C VAL A 82 -6.27 0.30 -1.40
N ILE A 83 -6.75 -0.22 -0.30
CA ILE A 83 -6.98 0.53 0.94
C ILE A 83 -6.18 -0.12 2.07
N ASN A 84 -5.90 0.60 3.16
CA ASN A 84 -5.23 0.04 4.34
C ASN A 84 -6.10 0.17 5.60
N ASP A 85 -5.68 -0.50 6.67
CA ASP A 85 -6.32 -0.38 7.98
C ASP A 85 -5.80 0.82 8.79
N ILE A 86 -5.08 1.77 8.17
CA ILE A 86 -4.71 3.03 8.81
C ILE A 86 -5.87 3.99 8.67
N VAL A 87 -6.39 4.43 9.82
CA VAL A 87 -7.26 5.62 9.84
C VAL A 87 -6.35 6.84 9.79
N TYR A 88 -6.29 7.55 8.66
CA TYR A 88 -5.60 8.82 8.58
C TYR A 88 -6.29 9.84 9.48
N LYS A 89 -5.69 10.12 10.64
CA LYS A 89 -6.07 11.23 11.52
C LYS A 89 -5.51 12.57 10.99
N GLY A 90 -5.80 12.91 9.73
CA GLY A 90 -5.45 14.20 9.14
C GLY A 90 -6.19 15.35 9.82
N LYS A 91 -5.53 16.51 9.97
CA LYS A 91 -6.02 17.71 10.70
C LYS A 91 -7.45 18.08 10.26
N GLY A 92 -8.43 17.75 11.12
CA GLY A 92 -9.85 18.03 10.92
C GLY A 92 -10.70 16.77 10.99
N TYR A 93 -10.42 15.76 10.16
CA TYR A 93 -11.31 14.61 9.97
C TYR A 93 -11.25 13.59 11.12
N GLY A 94 -10.06 13.31 11.66
CA GLY A 94 -9.94 12.45 12.85
C GLY A 94 -10.57 13.07 14.09
N LYS A 95 -10.44 14.40 14.25
CA LYS A 95 -11.11 15.14 15.33
C LYS A 95 -12.62 15.18 15.14
N LEU A 96 -13.12 15.35 13.92
CA LEU A 96 -14.56 15.29 13.61
C LEU A 96 -15.13 13.90 13.88
N TYR A 97 -14.44 12.83 13.50
CA TYR A 97 -14.87 11.45 13.79
C TYR A 97 -14.87 11.14 15.30
N ASP A 98 -13.79 11.47 16.01
CA ASP A 98 -13.69 11.24 17.47
C ASP A 98 -14.70 12.14 18.24
N THR A 99 -14.94 13.36 17.76
CA THR A 99 -15.94 14.30 18.33
C THR A 99 -17.37 13.85 18.02
N ALA A 100 -17.68 13.41 16.81
CA ALA A 100 -19.00 12.91 16.43
C ALA A 100 -19.32 11.60 17.14
N LYS A 101 -18.35 10.70 17.28
CA LYS A 101 -18.47 9.46 18.04
C LYS A 101 -18.63 9.76 19.54
N GLY A 102 -17.84 10.68 20.09
CA GLY A 102 -17.98 11.16 21.47
C GLY A 102 -19.33 11.83 21.73
N ALA A 103 -19.84 12.64 20.80
CA ALA A 103 -21.14 13.28 20.88
C ALA A 103 -22.30 12.28 20.77
N ALA A 104 -22.19 11.27 19.89
CA ALA A 104 -23.19 10.21 19.77
C ALA A 104 -23.26 9.34 21.03
N VAL A 105 -22.11 8.97 21.61
CA VAL A 105 -22.03 8.23 22.87
C VAL A 105 -22.53 9.07 24.05
N GLY A 106 -22.18 10.37 24.08
CA GLY A 106 -22.68 11.33 25.06
C GLY A 106 -24.21 11.51 24.98
N ALA A 107 -24.76 11.67 23.77
CA ALA A 107 -26.20 11.77 23.53
C ALA A 107 -26.95 10.49 23.96
N TYR A 108 -26.38 9.32 23.68
CA TYR A 108 -26.94 8.05 24.10
C TYR A 108 -26.95 7.93 25.64
N ASN A 109 -25.84 8.25 26.30
CA ASN A 109 -25.76 8.19 27.76
C ASN A 109 -26.66 9.26 28.44
N TRP A 110 -26.78 10.47 27.89
CA TRP A 110 -27.70 11.48 28.38
C TRP A 110 -29.16 11.05 28.22
N THR A 111 -29.55 10.51 27.07
CA THR A 111 -30.94 10.07 26.88
C THR A 111 -31.30 8.87 27.77
N THR A 112 -30.41 7.90 27.92
CA THR A 112 -30.71 6.60 28.54
C THR A 112 -30.22 6.41 29.98
N LYS A 113 -29.25 7.20 30.46
CA LYS A 113 -28.56 6.96 31.75
C LYS A 113 -28.47 8.17 32.68
N THR A 114 -28.93 9.36 32.29
CA THR A 114 -28.94 10.54 33.19
C THR A 114 -30.32 10.84 33.76
N THR A 115 -30.34 11.38 34.98
CA THR A 115 -31.57 11.72 35.70
C THR A 115 -32.17 13.05 35.20
N TRP A 116 -33.49 13.24 35.40
CA TRP A 116 -34.20 14.45 34.96
C TRP A 116 -33.64 15.77 35.53
N LYS A 117 -33.12 15.74 36.76
CA LYS A 117 -32.50 16.91 37.39
C LYS A 117 -31.19 17.29 36.71
N GLN A 118 -30.34 16.31 36.38
CA GLN A 118 -29.07 16.53 35.66
C GLN A 118 -29.33 17.02 34.23
N LYS A 119 -30.30 16.44 33.52
CA LYS A 119 -30.69 16.89 32.18
C LYS A 119 -31.03 18.39 32.11
N GLY A 120 -31.75 18.90 33.11
CA GLY A 120 -32.11 20.32 33.19
C GLY A 120 -30.94 21.26 33.50
N GLU A 121 -29.94 20.81 34.25
CA GLU A 121 -28.72 21.59 34.52
C GLU A 121 -27.81 21.66 33.30
N ASP A 122 -27.71 20.57 32.54
CA ASP A 122 -26.89 20.50 31.32
C ASP A 122 -27.46 21.39 30.20
N LEU A 123 -28.80 21.43 30.06
CA LEU A 123 -29.49 22.32 29.11
C LEU A 123 -29.28 23.80 29.44
N LYS A 124 -29.27 24.17 30.73
CA LYS A 124 -28.98 25.55 31.15
C LYS A 124 -27.54 25.97 30.84
N LYS A 125 -26.57 25.06 31.04
CA LYS A 125 -25.16 25.32 30.71
C LYS A 125 -24.92 25.46 29.21
N ALA A 126 -25.63 24.68 28.39
CA ALA A 126 -25.56 24.75 26.93
C ALA A 126 -25.98 26.12 26.36
N GLY A 127 -26.96 26.79 26.99
CA GLY A 127 -27.41 28.12 26.59
C GLY A 127 -26.44 29.26 26.92
N THR A 128 -25.47 29.04 27.81
CA THR A 128 -24.55 30.09 28.30
C THR A 128 -23.08 29.88 27.90
N ASN A 129 -22.61 28.64 27.68
CA ASN A 129 -21.23 28.38 27.24
C ASN A 129 -21.06 26.97 26.59
N PRO A 130 -21.07 26.84 25.26
CA PRO A 130 -21.23 25.55 24.56
C PRO A 130 -19.91 24.78 24.35
N HIS A 131 -19.21 24.42 25.42
CA HIS A 131 -17.91 23.73 25.33
C HIS A 131 -17.87 22.30 25.93
N THR A 132 -19.01 21.74 26.35
CA THR A 132 -19.09 20.35 26.86
C THR A 132 -19.83 19.42 25.89
N TYR A 133 -19.42 18.15 25.83
CA TYR A 133 -19.94 17.13 24.90
C TYR A 133 -21.46 16.92 24.98
N GLU A 134 -22.07 17.16 26.14
CA GLU A 134 -23.51 17.01 26.39
C GLU A 134 -24.34 18.17 25.83
N ALA A 135 -23.78 19.38 25.75
CA ALA A 135 -24.41 20.55 25.15
C ALA A 135 -24.49 20.43 23.61
N ALA A 136 -23.46 19.87 22.98
CA ALA A 136 -23.45 19.60 21.54
C ALA A 136 -24.52 18.57 21.13
N ALA A 137 -24.83 17.60 22.00
CA ALA A 137 -25.89 16.62 21.78
C ALA A 137 -27.29 17.23 21.78
N ALA A 138 -27.55 18.23 22.64
CA ALA A 138 -28.84 18.95 22.67
C ALA A 138 -29.06 19.83 21.42
N VAL A 139 -27.99 20.43 20.88
CA VAL A 139 -28.03 21.20 19.62
C VAL A 139 -28.24 20.29 18.41
N LEU A 140 -27.61 19.10 18.40
CA LEU A 140 -27.75 18.11 17.33
C LEU A 140 -29.17 17.50 17.26
N LEU A 141 -29.85 17.33 18.41
CA LEU A 141 -31.23 16.83 18.44
C LEU A 141 -32.27 17.90 18.04
N THR A 142 -31.94 19.19 18.14
CA THR A 142 -32.86 20.30 17.82
C THR A 142 -32.75 20.81 16.38
N HIS A 143 -31.64 20.55 15.68
CA HIS A 143 -31.48 20.89 14.27
C HIS A 143 -31.63 19.64 13.37
N LYS A 144 -32.76 19.55 12.66
CA LYS A 144 -33.02 18.54 11.62
C LYS A 144 -31.86 18.48 10.62
N LEU A 145 -31.38 17.26 10.34
CA LEU A 145 -30.44 16.85 9.29
C LEU A 145 -30.48 17.74 8.03
N GLY A 146 -29.58 18.73 7.99
CA GLY A 146 -29.33 19.56 6.81
C GLY A 146 -28.30 18.91 5.90
N LYS A 147 -28.79 18.23 4.86
CA LYS A 147 -28.14 17.96 3.56
C LYS A 147 -26.61 18.11 3.50
N MET A 148 -25.89 16.99 3.65
CA MET A 148 -24.57 16.84 3.01
C MET A 148 -24.79 16.42 1.55
N THR A 149 -24.99 17.40 0.68
CA THR A 149 -24.93 17.21 -0.77
C THR A 149 -23.54 17.59 -1.25
N GLY A 150 -22.67 16.60 -1.40
CA GLY A 150 -21.37 16.69 -2.07
C GLY A 150 -20.89 15.28 -2.39
N PRO A 151 -20.41 14.99 -3.61
CA PRO A 151 -19.91 13.67 -3.95
C PRO A 151 -18.67 13.37 -3.11
N LEU A 152 -18.70 12.23 -2.41
CA LEU A 152 -17.59 11.65 -1.67
C LEU A 152 -16.48 11.23 -2.66
N ILE A 153 -15.55 12.13 -2.97
CA ILE A 153 -14.30 11.74 -3.62
C ILE A 153 -13.33 11.37 -2.51
N ALA A 154 -13.05 10.07 -2.40
CA ALA A 154 -12.15 9.50 -1.42
C ALA A 154 -10.69 9.84 -1.78
N ASP A 155 -10.11 10.81 -1.09
CA ASP A 155 -8.68 11.14 -1.19
C ASP A 155 -7.77 10.25 -0.33
N ASP A 156 -8.26 9.10 0.16
CA ASP A 156 -7.47 8.16 0.94
C ASP A 156 -7.05 6.95 0.08
N VAL A 157 -5.89 7.07 -0.60
CA VAL A 157 -5.25 5.94 -1.29
C VAL A 157 -3.95 5.55 -0.56
N THR A 158 -4.00 4.35 0.04
CA THR A 158 -2.97 3.35 0.40
C THR A 158 -1.51 3.71 0.74
N LEU A 159 -0.92 2.88 1.62
CA LEU A 159 0.54 2.77 1.90
C LEU A 159 1.42 2.76 0.63
N ALA A 160 1.00 2.07 -0.43
CA ALA A 160 1.75 2.03 -1.69
C ALA A 160 1.82 3.38 -2.40
N VAL A 161 0.80 4.25 -2.29
CA VAL A 161 0.86 5.59 -2.91
C VAL A 161 1.76 6.53 -2.12
N LYS A 162 1.80 6.41 -0.79
CA LYS A 162 2.68 7.23 0.06
C LYS A 162 4.15 7.04 -0.27
N ASP A 163 4.59 5.80 -0.44
CA ASP A 163 5.99 5.52 -0.78
C ASP A 163 6.36 5.98 -2.20
N PHE A 164 5.35 6.22 -3.06
CA PHE A 164 5.48 6.62 -4.46
C PHE A 164 5.04 8.07 -4.72
N GLU A 165 5.06 8.93 -3.70
CA GLU A 165 4.81 10.38 -3.84
C GLU A 165 5.78 11.04 -4.84
N SER A 166 7.00 10.51 -4.96
CA SER A 166 7.99 10.95 -5.96
C SER A 166 7.75 10.42 -7.38
N GLY A 167 6.69 9.64 -7.57
CA GLY A 167 6.45 8.84 -8.76
C GLY A 167 7.12 7.47 -8.68
N GLY A 168 7.12 6.76 -9.80
CA GLY A 168 7.64 5.40 -9.89
C GLY A 168 8.49 5.24 -11.13
N THR A 169 9.58 4.49 -10.99
CA THR A 169 10.57 4.28 -12.03
C THR A 169 10.70 2.80 -12.33
N LYS A 170 10.67 2.46 -13.61
CA LYS A 170 11.11 1.17 -14.14
C LYS A 170 12.45 1.34 -14.85
N LEU A 171 13.41 0.48 -14.52
CA LEU A 171 14.63 0.32 -15.32
C LEU A 171 14.49 -0.87 -16.25
N VAL A 172 14.90 -0.69 -17.50
CA VAL A 172 14.89 -1.73 -18.54
C VAL A 172 16.02 -1.45 -19.53
N SER A 173 16.56 -2.46 -20.21
CA SER A 173 17.57 -2.26 -21.25
C SER A 173 16.95 -2.11 -22.65
N SER A 174 17.66 -1.50 -23.60
CA SER A 174 17.27 -1.54 -25.02
C SER A 174 17.13 -2.96 -25.56
N GLU A 175 17.98 -3.91 -25.16
CA GLU A 175 17.91 -5.31 -25.62
C GLU A 175 16.64 -6.03 -25.15
N MET A 176 16.27 -5.86 -23.89
CA MET A 176 14.97 -6.34 -23.37
C MET A 176 13.78 -5.75 -24.14
N LEU A 177 13.85 -4.47 -24.56
CA LEU A 177 12.80 -3.85 -25.35
C LEU A 177 12.78 -4.36 -26.80
N ALA A 178 13.95 -4.63 -27.38
CA ALA A 178 14.11 -5.14 -28.74
C ALA A 178 13.49 -6.54 -28.92
N LYS A 179 13.38 -7.34 -27.85
CA LYS A 179 12.63 -8.61 -27.88
C LYS A 179 11.13 -8.43 -28.16
N TYR A 180 10.57 -7.27 -27.86
CA TYR A 180 9.15 -6.98 -27.97
C TYR A 180 8.91 -5.65 -28.69
N PRO A 181 9.32 -5.52 -29.97
CA PRO A 181 9.32 -4.25 -30.69
C PRO A 181 7.90 -3.69 -30.84
N ASN A 182 6.92 -4.57 -31.02
CA ASN A 182 5.51 -4.22 -31.19
C ASN A 182 4.74 -4.07 -29.87
N SER A 183 5.39 -4.23 -28.71
CA SER A 183 4.70 -4.06 -27.43
C SER A 183 4.26 -2.60 -27.26
N LYS A 184 3.02 -2.41 -26.82
CA LYS A 184 2.45 -1.09 -26.51
C LYS A 184 2.90 -0.55 -25.15
N THR A 185 3.48 -1.40 -24.30
CA THR A 185 3.89 -1.08 -22.94
C THR A 185 5.37 -1.36 -22.70
N PHE A 186 5.94 -0.76 -21.65
CA PHE A 186 7.29 -1.04 -21.16
C PHE A 186 7.30 -2.30 -20.26
N GLY A 187 7.15 -3.47 -20.89
CA GLY A 187 7.13 -4.79 -20.26
C GLY A 187 5.81 -5.51 -20.52
N LEU A 188 5.37 -6.34 -19.56
CA LEU A 188 4.08 -7.03 -19.59
C LEU A 188 2.89 -6.05 -19.54
N ALA A 189 1.73 -6.53 -19.97
CA ALA A 189 0.51 -5.73 -20.02
C ALA A 189 -0.15 -5.52 -18.63
N ASN A 190 0.10 -6.41 -17.68
CA ASN A 190 -0.69 -6.46 -16.43
C ASN A 190 0.15 -6.38 -15.16
N GLU A 191 1.45 -6.68 -15.20
CA GLU A 191 2.27 -6.75 -13.98
C GLU A 191 3.69 -6.23 -14.24
N ILE A 192 3.93 -5.01 -13.81
CA ILE A 192 5.18 -4.30 -13.96
C ILE A 192 5.67 -3.84 -12.60
N PHE A 193 6.85 -4.33 -12.24
CA PHE A 193 7.59 -3.83 -11.08
C PHE A 193 8.12 -2.41 -11.33
N VAL A 194 7.91 -1.55 -10.34
CA VAL A 194 8.40 -0.17 -10.25
C VAL A 194 8.95 0.09 -8.85
N ALA A 195 9.93 0.98 -8.75
CA ALA A 195 10.47 1.49 -7.49
C ALA A 195 10.26 3.01 -7.38
N PRO A 196 10.22 3.61 -6.19
CA PRO A 196 10.08 5.06 -6.05
C PRO A 196 11.19 5.83 -6.78
N THR A 197 10.81 6.89 -7.48
CA THR A 197 11.75 7.70 -8.29
C THR A 197 12.94 8.22 -7.49
N ASN A 198 12.70 8.66 -6.25
CA ASN A 198 13.73 9.15 -5.33
C ASN A 198 14.72 8.05 -4.89
N GLU A 199 14.25 6.83 -4.67
CA GLU A 199 15.11 5.69 -4.32
C GLU A 199 15.98 5.28 -5.52
N VAL A 200 15.42 5.30 -6.74
CA VAL A 200 16.21 5.06 -7.96
C VAL A 200 17.25 6.16 -8.20
N ASN A 201 16.91 7.43 -7.90
CA ASN A 201 17.89 8.52 -7.93
C ASN A 201 19.04 8.26 -6.93
N SER A 202 18.71 7.81 -5.71
CA SER A 202 19.69 7.48 -4.69
C SER A 202 20.59 6.30 -5.09
N LEU A 203 20.07 5.31 -5.82
CA LEU A 203 20.88 4.23 -6.38
C LEU A 203 21.92 4.77 -7.38
N PHE A 204 21.50 5.63 -8.31
CA PHE A 204 22.44 6.21 -9.28
C PHE A 204 23.45 7.15 -8.63
N SER A 205 23.10 7.87 -7.57
CA SER A 205 24.05 8.77 -6.87
C SER A 205 25.14 8.03 -6.10
N GLN A 206 25.00 6.73 -5.86
CA GLN A 206 26.00 5.91 -5.18
C GLN A 206 27.19 5.52 -6.06
N GLY A 207 27.18 5.85 -7.36
CA GLY A 207 28.27 5.49 -8.28
C GLY A 207 28.37 3.99 -8.56
N LEU A 208 27.28 3.24 -8.35
CA LEU A 208 27.21 1.80 -8.56
C LEU A 208 27.30 1.45 -10.04
N THR A 209 27.91 0.30 -10.36
CA THR A 209 27.84 -0.27 -11.70
C THR A 209 26.43 -0.77 -12.03
N ARG A 210 26.14 -0.93 -13.33
CA ARG A 210 24.85 -1.51 -13.78
C ARG A 210 24.55 -2.88 -13.18
N SER A 211 25.59 -3.70 -12.98
CA SER A 211 25.45 -5.02 -12.35
C SER A 211 25.06 -4.92 -10.88
N GLU A 212 25.66 -3.99 -10.14
CA GLU A 212 25.32 -3.74 -8.73
C GLU A 212 23.91 -3.16 -8.58
N ILE A 213 23.49 -2.27 -9.50
CA ILE A 213 22.11 -1.78 -9.56
C ILE A 213 21.15 -2.95 -9.82
N ALA A 214 21.44 -3.81 -10.80
CA ALA A 214 20.64 -5.00 -11.09
C ALA A 214 20.52 -5.91 -9.86
N ALA A 215 21.63 -6.13 -9.15
CA ALA A 215 21.66 -6.93 -7.93
C ALA A 215 20.79 -6.33 -6.82
N LYS A 216 20.90 -5.02 -6.57
CA LYS A 216 20.07 -4.31 -5.56
C LYS A 216 18.59 -4.29 -5.93
N LEU A 217 18.26 -4.19 -7.21
CA LEU A 217 16.87 -4.25 -7.69
C LEU A 217 16.33 -5.68 -7.85
N GLY A 218 17.16 -6.71 -7.62
CA GLY A 218 16.75 -8.10 -7.79
C GLY A 218 16.48 -8.50 -9.25
N ILE A 219 17.04 -7.77 -10.21
CA ILE A 219 16.90 -8.06 -11.64
C ILE A 219 17.90 -9.14 -12.02
N LYS A 220 17.41 -10.25 -12.58
CA LYS A 220 18.20 -11.43 -12.94
C LYS A 220 18.26 -11.73 -14.44
N ASP A 221 17.48 -11.03 -15.27
CA ASP A 221 17.53 -11.20 -16.72
C ASP A 221 18.89 -10.73 -17.27
N PRO A 222 19.69 -11.61 -17.91
CA PRO A 222 21.00 -11.24 -18.45
C PRO A 222 20.95 -10.10 -19.47
N LEU A 223 19.82 -9.93 -20.19
CA LEU A 223 19.68 -8.83 -21.13
C LEU A 223 19.63 -7.48 -20.46
N PHE A 224 19.26 -7.42 -19.17
CA PHE A 224 19.30 -6.18 -18.43
C PHE A 224 20.69 -5.56 -18.41
N LEU A 225 21.77 -6.33 -18.60
CA LEU A 225 23.15 -5.84 -18.62
C LEU A 225 23.65 -5.48 -20.04
N GLN A 226 22.80 -5.58 -21.06
CA GLN A 226 23.18 -5.38 -22.46
C GLN A 226 22.53 -4.12 -23.06
N GLY A 227 23.12 -3.58 -24.12
CA GLY A 227 22.63 -2.36 -24.78
C GLY A 227 22.57 -1.15 -23.85
N ASP A 228 21.69 -0.20 -24.15
CA ASP A 228 21.52 1.03 -23.36
C ASP A 228 20.63 0.80 -22.14
N LEU A 229 20.95 1.40 -21.00
CA LEU A 229 20.02 1.45 -19.87
C LEU A 229 18.95 2.53 -20.10
N ILE A 230 17.69 2.11 -20.06
CA ILE A 230 16.51 2.96 -20.24
C ILE A 230 15.79 3.11 -18.91
N ARG A 231 15.54 4.35 -18.53
CA ARG A 231 14.76 4.75 -17.37
C ARG A 231 13.39 5.23 -17.82
N VAL A 232 12.35 4.60 -17.28
CA VAL A 232 10.95 4.96 -17.52
C VAL A 232 10.38 5.49 -16.21
N ASP A 233 10.21 6.81 -16.13
CA ASP A 233 9.60 7.48 -14.98
C ASP A 233 8.11 7.69 -15.21
N VAL A 234 7.33 7.49 -14.16
CA VAL A 234 5.86 7.53 -14.18
C VAL A 234 5.38 8.45 -13.06
N LYS A 235 4.57 9.45 -13.41
CA LYS A 235 4.04 10.42 -12.45
C LYS A 235 3.08 9.76 -11.44
N PRO A 236 2.97 10.29 -10.21
CA PRO A 236 2.10 9.75 -9.16
C PRO A 236 0.65 9.50 -9.59
N ASP A 237 0.00 10.47 -10.25
CA ASP A 237 -1.40 10.32 -10.66
C ASP A 237 -1.57 9.23 -11.71
N MET A 238 -0.57 9.10 -12.59
CA MET A 238 -0.58 8.05 -13.59
C MET A 238 -0.39 6.68 -12.89
N LEU A 239 0.53 6.54 -11.92
CA LEU A 239 0.68 5.29 -11.16
C LEU A 239 -0.63 4.82 -10.52
N LYS A 240 -1.43 5.75 -9.96
CA LYS A 240 -2.77 5.44 -9.42
C LYS A 240 -3.67 4.85 -10.51
N ASN A 241 -3.67 5.45 -11.71
CA ASN A 241 -4.47 4.99 -12.85
C ASN A 241 -4.03 3.62 -13.38
N LEU A 242 -2.76 3.24 -13.23
CA LEU A 242 -2.29 1.89 -13.53
C LEU A 242 -2.42 0.92 -12.35
N GLY A 243 -3.20 1.25 -11.33
CA GLY A 243 -3.51 0.34 -10.22
C GLY A 243 -2.28 -0.04 -9.40
N LEU A 244 -1.46 0.97 -9.03
CA LEU A 244 -0.32 0.78 -8.13
C LEU A 244 -0.73 0.00 -6.88
N ARG A 245 -0.04 -1.13 -6.64
CA ARG A 245 -0.33 -2.07 -5.58
C ARG A 245 0.94 -2.69 -4.98
N PRO A 246 0.91 -3.13 -3.71
CA PRO A 246 2.03 -3.84 -3.10
C PRO A 246 2.38 -5.13 -3.85
N THR A 247 3.65 -5.53 -3.80
CA THR A 247 4.10 -6.81 -4.34
C THR A 247 3.71 -7.98 -3.43
N THR A 248 3.52 -9.16 -4.04
CA THR A 248 3.07 -10.38 -3.36
C THR A 248 3.98 -11.58 -3.61
N GLY A 249 4.91 -11.46 -4.56
CA GLY A 249 5.82 -12.54 -4.98
C GLY A 249 5.13 -13.61 -5.84
N GLY A 250 3.86 -13.40 -6.18
CA GLY A 250 3.08 -14.23 -7.09
C GLY A 250 2.98 -13.64 -8.51
N GLU A 251 3.53 -12.45 -8.73
CA GLU A 251 3.52 -11.79 -10.04
C GLU A 251 4.37 -12.59 -11.06
N ILE A 252 4.00 -12.50 -12.34
CA ILE A 252 4.69 -13.15 -13.47
C ILE A 252 6.18 -12.80 -13.50
N GLY A 253 6.55 -11.57 -13.11
CA GLY A 253 7.93 -11.10 -13.07
C GLY A 253 8.71 -11.48 -11.78
N ALA A 254 8.05 -12.04 -10.76
CA ALA A 254 8.69 -12.36 -9.49
C ALA A 254 9.65 -13.54 -9.67
N ASN A 255 10.91 -13.35 -9.25
CA ASN A 255 11.97 -14.36 -9.43
C ASN A 255 12.50 -14.89 -8.08
N ALA A 256 13.67 -15.54 -8.09
CA ALA A 256 14.30 -16.08 -6.88
C ALA A 256 14.82 -15.01 -5.90
N ALA A 257 15.04 -13.77 -6.38
CA ALA A 257 15.49 -12.63 -5.59
C ALA A 257 14.35 -11.82 -4.94
N PHE A 258 13.08 -12.18 -5.20
CA PHE A 258 11.95 -11.56 -4.53
C PHE A 258 12.04 -11.78 -3.02
N VAL A 259 11.87 -10.70 -2.24
CA VAL A 259 11.81 -10.77 -0.78
C VAL A 259 10.49 -10.18 -0.27
N PRO A 260 9.84 -10.79 0.74
CA PRO A 260 8.61 -10.28 1.32
C PRO A 260 8.80 -8.94 2.03
N GLY A 261 7.77 -8.11 2.04
CA GLY A 261 7.78 -6.79 2.69
C GLY A 261 7.77 -5.60 1.74
N GLY A 262 7.63 -5.82 0.43
CA GLY A 262 7.47 -4.73 -0.55
C GLY A 262 8.76 -4.00 -0.78
N LYS A 263 9.88 -4.72 -0.61
CA LYS A 263 11.22 -4.23 -0.86
C LYS A 263 11.96 -5.26 -1.69
N THR A 264 12.91 -4.80 -2.48
CA THR A 264 13.87 -5.65 -3.18
C THR A 264 14.90 -6.21 -2.19
N ILE A 265 15.70 -7.17 -2.64
CA ILE A 265 16.84 -7.69 -1.85
C ILE A 265 17.86 -6.60 -1.45
N GLY A 266 17.93 -5.50 -2.21
CA GLY A 266 18.75 -4.33 -1.89
C GLY A 266 18.11 -3.34 -0.92
N GLY A 267 16.91 -3.62 -0.40
CA GLY A 267 16.17 -2.77 0.53
C GLY A 267 15.35 -1.65 -0.12
N ILE A 268 15.29 -1.61 -1.45
CA ILE A 268 14.57 -0.59 -2.24
C ILE A 268 13.09 -0.92 -2.23
N THR A 269 12.24 0.05 -1.96
CA THR A 269 10.78 -0.13 -1.99
C THR A 269 10.32 -0.52 -3.39
N GLU A 270 9.36 -1.45 -3.47
CA GLU A 270 8.89 -2.04 -4.71
C GLU A 270 7.36 -2.14 -4.74
N GLY A 271 6.78 -1.76 -5.88
CA GLY A 271 5.35 -1.83 -6.18
C GLY A 271 5.10 -2.43 -7.55
N VAL A 272 3.86 -2.84 -7.79
CA VAL A 272 3.39 -3.37 -9.07
C VAL A 272 2.37 -2.41 -9.66
N VAL A 273 2.47 -2.15 -10.94
CA VAL A 273 1.44 -1.47 -11.74
C VAL A 273 1.06 -2.34 -12.93
N ASP A 274 -0.08 -2.03 -13.53
CA ASP A 274 -0.42 -2.54 -14.85
C ASP A 274 0.53 -1.98 -15.92
N GLY A 275 0.43 -2.49 -17.14
CA GLY A 275 1.40 -2.22 -18.20
C GLY A 275 1.58 -0.73 -18.48
N ILE A 276 2.80 -0.22 -18.26
CA ILE A 276 3.16 1.19 -18.48
C ILE A 276 3.13 1.50 -19.98
N PRO A 277 2.21 2.33 -20.50
CA PRO A 277 2.12 2.59 -21.94
C PRO A 277 3.34 3.36 -22.46
N LYS A 278 3.81 3.04 -23.68
CA LYS A 278 4.95 3.73 -24.30
C LYS A 278 4.65 5.17 -24.71
N GLN A 279 3.38 5.51 -24.92
CA GLN A 279 2.90 6.82 -25.37
C GLN A 279 1.73 7.25 -24.50
N ALA A 280 2.02 7.73 -23.29
CA ALA A 280 1.01 8.24 -22.37
C ALA A 280 1.49 9.54 -21.68
N PRO A 281 0.59 10.52 -21.48
CA PRO A 281 0.87 11.65 -20.62
C PRO A 281 1.29 11.18 -19.22
N GLY A 282 2.37 11.76 -18.69
CA GLY A 282 2.89 11.40 -17.36
C GLY A 282 3.85 10.21 -17.34
N VAL A 283 4.25 9.70 -18.51
CA VAL A 283 5.39 8.78 -18.67
C VAL A 283 6.55 9.52 -19.34
N THR A 284 7.73 9.48 -18.74
CA THR A 284 8.96 10.05 -19.29
C THR A 284 9.99 8.94 -19.50
N VAL A 285 10.62 8.91 -20.67
CA VAL A 285 11.57 7.87 -21.05
C VAL A 285 12.91 8.51 -21.35
N ASN A 286 13.95 8.10 -20.64
CA ASN A 286 15.29 8.63 -20.79
C ASN A 286 16.31 7.50 -20.92
N LYS A 287 17.26 7.65 -21.84
CA LYS A 287 18.51 6.88 -21.79
C LYS A 287 19.34 7.36 -20.61
N VAL A 288 19.76 6.46 -19.75
CA VAL A 288 20.63 6.79 -18.61
C VAL A 288 22.04 6.95 -19.16
N LYS A 289 22.63 8.14 -18.98
CA LYS A 289 24.00 8.40 -19.43
C LYS A 289 24.97 7.54 -18.61
N ASN A 290 25.96 6.96 -19.29
CA ASN A 290 27.03 6.14 -18.69
C ASN A 290 26.60 4.77 -18.15
N TYR A 291 25.46 4.22 -18.59
CA TYR A 291 24.97 2.88 -18.22
C TYR A 291 24.45 2.07 -19.40
#